data_AF-A0A7S3DE51-F1
#
_entry.id   AF-A0A7S3DE51-F1
#
_cell.length_a   1.000
_cell.length_b   1.000
_cell.length_c   1.000
_cell.angle_alpha   90.00
_cell.angle_beta   90.00
_cell.angle_gamma   90.00
#
_symmetry.space_group_name_H-M   'P 1'
#
loop_
_entity.id
_entity.type
_entity.pdbx_description
1 polymer ?
#
loop_
_entity_poly.entity_id
_entity_poly.type
_entity_poly.pdbx_seq_one_letter_code
_entity_poly.pdbx_strand_id
1 'polypeptide(L)'
;GEAGWKDALTHSQRRKVRGNNSDGAYGDGGVSSLGMTGTPVISGARVVLSGLGADEQLAGYARHRGAYLRGGGRGLKEEMEKDLERLWRRNLGRDDRVICDSGRELRLPFLDDDVAEYVRRCDVGSLVDFTLPRGQGEKRVLRMTAADMGLGVSVKLEKRAIQFGSRIAKQSNVRTFGSNRKANGKGDVSLAAASSAGKGEGGGEWEGKKEKKKEKKKEKKKKKNGGGEEGGVAE
;
A
#
# COMPACT_ATOMS: atom_id res chain seq x y z
N GLY A 1 29.26 4.06 29.11
CA GLY A 1 28.32 4.39 30.21
C GLY A 1 26.92 4.34 29.68
N GLU A 2 26.28 3.17 29.74
CA GLU A 2 25.00 2.82 29.08
C GLU A 2 23.74 3.10 29.93
N ALA A 3 23.73 4.12 30.78
CA ALA A 3 22.69 4.29 31.80
C ALA A 3 21.84 5.57 31.64
N GLY A 4 21.46 5.95 30.42
CA GLY A 4 20.70 7.20 30.18
C GLY A 4 19.33 7.06 29.51
N TRP A 5 19.04 5.95 28.82
CA TRP A 5 17.88 5.87 27.91
C TRP A 5 16.78 4.90 28.36
N LYS A 6 17.04 4.06 29.38
CA LYS A 6 16.08 3.05 29.86
C LYS A 6 15.02 3.61 30.82
N ASP A 7 15.23 4.80 31.39
CA ASP A 7 14.31 5.36 32.40
C ASP A 7 13.18 6.24 31.81
N ALA A 8 13.28 6.64 30.54
CA ALA A 8 12.25 7.46 29.88
C ALA A 8 11.00 6.66 29.44
N LEU A 9 11.09 5.33 29.39
CA LEU A 9 10.01 4.45 28.91
C LEU A 9 9.19 3.78 30.03
N THR A 10 9.62 3.89 31.29
CA THR A 10 9.00 3.21 32.44
C THR A 10 8.14 4.12 33.33
N HIS A 11 8.09 5.44 33.09
CA HIS A 11 7.35 6.38 33.95
C HIS A 11 5.99 6.87 33.43
N SER A 12 5.46 6.31 32.33
CA SER A 12 4.12 6.67 31.81
C SER A 12 3.04 5.61 32.07
N GLN A 13 3.18 4.79 33.13
CA GLN A 13 2.16 3.81 33.54
C GLN A 13 1.91 3.84 35.06
N ARG A 14 1.41 4.96 35.59
CA ARG A 14 0.56 5.02 36.79
C ARG A 14 0.23 6.48 37.13
N ARG A 15 -0.78 7.05 36.48
CA ARG A 15 -1.61 8.10 37.12
C ARG A 15 -3.07 7.81 36.82
N LYS A 16 -3.72 7.22 37.82
CA LYS A 16 -5.18 7.19 37.96
C LYS A 16 -5.61 8.61 38.27
N VAL A 17 -5.98 9.38 37.25
CA VAL A 17 -6.52 10.73 37.45
C VAL A 17 -8.02 10.58 37.63
N ARG A 18 -8.44 10.78 38.88
CA ARG A 18 -9.80 11.10 39.33
C ARG A 18 -10.41 12.17 38.42
N GLY A 19 -11.69 12.02 38.11
CA GLY A 19 -12.41 12.88 37.19
C GLY A 19 -12.41 14.35 37.58
N ASN A 20 -12.44 15.19 36.57
CA ASN A 20 -13.15 16.47 36.61
C ASN A 20 -13.79 16.66 35.23
N ASN A 21 -15.12 16.70 35.23
CA ASN A 21 -15.94 17.17 34.12
C ASN A 21 -15.66 18.65 33.91
N SER A 22 -15.33 19.04 32.68
CA SER A 22 -15.66 20.35 32.14
C SER A 22 -15.69 20.25 30.61
N ASP A 23 -16.89 19.93 30.13
CA ASP A 23 -17.52 20.31 28.87
C ASP A 23 -16.62 20.85 27.74
N GLY A 24 -16.44 19.99 26.75
CA GLY A 24 -15.99 20.35 25.40
C GLY A 24 -16.52 19.30 24.44
N ALA A 25 -17.72 19.54 23.92
CA ALA A 25 -18.47 18.62 23.07
C ALA A 25 -17.65 18.20 21.83
N TYR A 26 -17.17 16.96 21.81
CA TYR A 26 -16.81 16.25 20.60
C TYR A 26 -17.78 15.08 20.46
N GLY A 27 -18.56 15.11 19.37
CA GLY A 27 -19.64 14.18 19.11
C GLY A 27 -19.19 12.72 19.18
N ASP A 28 -19.93 11.94 19.95
CA ASP A 28 -19.92 10.48 19.92
C ASP A 28 -20.45 10.01 18.56
N GLY A 29 -19.54 9.97 17.58
CA GLY A 29 -19.78 9.32 16.30
C GLY A 29 -19.76 7.82 16.49
N GLY A 30 -20.87 7.26 16.95
CA GLY A 30 -21.07 5.82 17.10
C GLY A 30 -20.81 5.07 15.79
N VAL A 31 -19.67 4.40 15.70
CA VAL A 31 -19.37 3.39 14.66
C VAL A 31 -19.64 1.99 15.22
N SER A 32 -20.87 1.76 15.66
CA SER A 32 -21.36 0.42 16.01
C SER A 32 -21.80 -0.34 14.75
N SER A 33 -20.85 -0.82 13.95
CA SER A 33 -21.15 -1.89 12.97
C SER A 33 -19.97 -2.77 12.52
N LEU A 34 -18.75 -2.58 13.05
CA LEU A 34 -17.74 -3.63 13.06
C LEU A 34 -17.73 -4.21 14.46
N GLY A 35 -17.97 -5.51 14.63
CA GLY A 35 -17.92 -6.22 15.91
C GLY A 35 -16.53 -6.21 16.56
N MET A 36 -16.06 -5.03 16.94
CA MET A 36 -14.84 -4.80 17.69
C MET A 36 -15.20 -4.96 19.16
N THR A 37 -14.96 -6.16 19.71
CA THR A 37 -15.25 -6.52 21.11
C THR A 37 -14.22 -5.96 22.10
N GLY A 38 -13.64 -4.80 21.81
CA GLY A 38 -12.60 -4.17 22.62
C GLY A 38 -13.10 -2.89 23.27
N THR A 39 -12.64 -2.61 24.49
CA THR A 39 -12.79 -1.28 25.09
C THR A 39 -12.11 -0.25 24.20
N PRO A 40 -12.76 0.86 23.82
CA PRO A 40 -12.14 1.90 23.03
C PRO A 40 -10.90 2.46 23.74
N VAL A 41 -9.77 2.46 23.05
CA VAL A 41 -8.50 3.00 23.55
C VAL A 41 -8.33 4.41 23.01
N ILE A 42 -8.20 5.39 23.90
CA ILE A 42 -7.98 6.79 23.55
C ILE A 42 -6.52 7.15 23.83
N SER A 43 -5.84 7.71 22.84
CA SER A 43 -4.47 8.22 22.99
C SER A 43 -4.47 9.75 23.12
N GLY A 44 -3.66 10.28 24.04
CA GLY A 44 -3.41 11.72 24.15
C GLY A 44 -2.43 12.27 23.09
N ALA A 45 -1.72 11.40 22.36
CA ALA A 45 -0.63 11.78 21.46
C ALA A 45 -1.11 12.70 20.32
N ARG A 46 -0.60 13.92 20.22
CA ARG A 46 -0.99 14.91 19.19
C ARG A 46 -0.32 14.69 17.83
N VAL A 47 0.79 13.95 17.82
CA VAL A 47 1.61 13.69 16.63
C VAL A 47 1.56 12.21 16.29
N VAL A 48 1.40 11.91 15.00
CA VAL A 48 1.48 10.56 14.44
C VAL A 48 2.70 10.48 13.54
N LEU A 49 3.67 9.64 13.91
CA LEU A 49 4.78 9.28 13.04
C LEU A 49 4.31 8.18 12.07
N SER A 50 4.48 8.40 10.78
CA SER A 50 4.10 7.43 9.76
C SER A 50 5.27 7.06 8.85
N GLY A 51 5.31 5.80 8.44
CA GLY A 51 6.29 5.26 7.50
C GLY A 51 5.98 5.53 6.03
N LEU A 52 5.06 6.46 5.71
CA LEU A 52 4.78 6.85 4.33
C LEU A 52 6.04 7.43 3.68
N GLY A 53 6.22 7.18 2.38
CA GLY A 53 7.42 7.57 1.63
C GLY A 53 8.52 6.51 1.62
N ALA A 54 8.59 5.62 2.62
CA ALA A 54 9.62 4.59 2.70
C ALA A 54 9.57 3.60 1.53
N ASP A 55 8.39 3.33 0.97
CA ASP A 55 8.24 2.39 -0.14
C ASP A 55 8.68 2.98 -1.48
N GLU A 56 8.36 4.25 -1.70
CA GLU A 56 8.73 5.03 -2.87
C GLU A 56 10.25 5.28 -2.89
N GLN A 57 10.83 5.69 -1.76
CA GLN A 57 12.26 5.99 -1.65
C GLN A 57 13.17 4.76 -1.60
N LEU A 58 12.74 3.66 -0.97
CA LEU A 58 13.60 2.49 -0.72
C LEU A 58 13.16 1.26 -1.52
N ALA A 59 12.48 1.48 -2.64
CA ALA A 59 12.08 0.45 -3.58
C ALA A 59 11.22 -0.69 -2.96
N GLY A 60 10.26 -0.34 -2.10
CA GLY A 60 9.45 -1.31 -1.35
C GLY A 60 8.33 -2.01 -2.14
N TYR A 61 7.83 -1.41 -3.23
CA TYR A 61 6.74 -2.00 -4.01
C TYR A 61 7.20 -3.20 -4.86
N ALA A 62 6.34 -4.23 -4.96
CA ALA A 62 6.64 -5.41 -5.80
C ALA A 62 6.90 -5.06 -7.28
N ARG A 63 6.32 -3.96 -7.79
CA ARG A 63 6.55 -3.48 -9.16
C ARG A 63 7.99 -3.00 -9.40
N HIS A 64 8.68 -2.53 -8.36
CA HIS A 64 10.07 -2.08 -8.42
C HIS A 64 11.02 -3.21 -8.79
N ARG A 65 10.87 -4.37 -8.15
CA ARG A 65 11.58 -5.59 -8.55
C ARG A 65 11.33 -5.90 -10.02
N GLY A 66 10.07 -5.83 -10.45
CA GLY A 66 9.72 -6.04 -11.86
C GLY A 66 10.38 -5.03 -12.81
N ALA A 67 10.48 -3.75 -12.42
CA ALA A 67 11.15 -2.71 -13.20
C ALA A 67 12.66 -2.97 -13.30
N TYR A 68 13.29 -3.36 -12.19
CA TYR A 68 14.70 -3.75 -12.19
C TYR A 68 14.99 -4.94 -13.09
N LEU A 69 14.17 -6.00 -13.02
CA LEU A 69 14.35 -7.18 -13.86
C LEU A 69 14.21 -6.88 -15.36
N ARG A 70 13.48 -5.82 -15.74
CA ARG A 70 13.30 -5.40 -17.14
C ARG A 70 14.37 -4.43 -17.63
N GLY A 71 14.85 -3.54 -16.77
CA GLY A 71 15.67 -2.39 -17.17
C GLY A 71 16.87 -2.10 -16.26
N GLY A 72 17.25 -3.04 -15.39
CA GLY A 72 18.32 -2.89 -14.40
C GLY A 72 18.08 -1.74 -13.43
N GLY A 73 19.17 -1.21 -12.86
CA GLY A 73 19.13 -0.09 -11.92
C GLY A 73 18.47 1.16 -12.52
N ARG A 74 18.66 1.43 -13.81
CA ARG A 74 18.01 2.55 -14.51
C ARG A 74 16.49 2.39 -14.53
N GLY A 75 15.99 1.22 -14.94
CA GLY A 75 14.56 0.93 -14.96
C GLY A 75 13.93 1.00 -13.57
N LEU A 76 14.67 0.58 -12.52
CA LEU A 76 14.22 0.77 -11.14
C LEU A 76 14.12 2.26 -10.78
N LYS A 77 15.17 3.04 -11.04
CA LYS A 77 15.21 4.48 -10.70
C LYS A 77 14.06 5.24 -11.37
N GLU A 78 13.82 4.99 -12.65
CA GLU A 78 12.70 5.59 -13.38
C GLU A 78 11.33 5.22 -12.80
N GLU A 79 11.16 3.99 -12.33
CA GLU A 79 9.89 3.56 -11.71
C GLU A 79 9.69 4.21 -10.34
N MET A 80 10.75 4.33 -9.54
CA MET A 80 10.73 5.00 -8.24
C MET A 80 10.44 6.50 -8.37
N GLU A 81 11.05 7.16 -9.37
CA GLU A 81 10.83 8.59 -9.63
C GLU A 81 9.34 8.87 -9.94
N LYS A 82 8.73 8.05 -10.81
CA LYS A 82 7.28 8.14 -11.10
C LYS A 82 6.40 8.00 -9.86
N ASP A 83 6.84 7.20 -8.89
CA ASP A 83 6.11 7.01 -7.65
C ASP A 83 6.26 8.23 -6.72
N LEU A 84 7.46 8.83 -6.64
CA LEU A 84 7.71 10.07 -5.90
C LEU A 84 6.93 11.25 -6.50
N GLU A 85 6.96 11.43 -7.83
CA GLU A 85 6.21 12.49 -8.55
C GLU A 85 4.70 12.47 -8.25
N ARG A 86 4.16 11.27 -8.00
CA ARG A 86 2.72 11.05 -7.77
C ARG A 86 2.37 10.94 -6.29
N LEU A 87 3.36 10.87 -5.40
CA LEU A 87 3.19 10.56 -3.98
C LEU A 87 2.23 11.54 -3.31
N TRP A 88 2.43 12.84 -3.56
CA TRP A 88 1.62 13.91 -2.97
C TRP A 88 0.13 13.77 -3.31
N ARG A 89 -0.18 13.49 -4.59
CA ARG A 89 -1.56 13.41 -5.09
C ARG A 89 -2.23 12.10 -4.73
N ARG A 90 -1.47 11.00 -4.66
CA ARG A 90 -2.02 9.65 -4.44
C ARG A 90 -2.19 9.29 -2.99
N ASN A 91 -1.21 9.65 -2.14
CA ASN A 91 -1.17 9.21 -0.75
C ASN A 91 -1.25 10.41 0.19
N LEU A 92 -0.30 11.36 0.11
CA LEU A 92 -0.10 12.38 1.15
C LEU A 92 -1.35 13.24 1.36
N GLY A 93 -1.94 13.77 0.29
CA GLY A 93 -3.10 14.65 0.42
C GLY A 93 -4.35 13.95 0.99
N ARG A 94 -4.50 12.63 0.82
CA ARG A 94 -5.60 11.87 1.45
C ARG A 94 -5.27 11.57 2.90
N ASP A 95 -4.07 11.07 3.16
CA ASP A 95 -3.67 10.55 4.47
C ASP A 95 -3.54 11.69 5.48
N ASP A 96 -3.02 12.84 5.05
CA ASP A 96 -2.96 14.07 5.86
C ASP A 96 -4.35 14.54 6.30
N ARG A 97 -5.29 14.70 5.37
CA ARG A 97 -6.66 15.13 5.69
C ARG A 97 -7.36 14.21 6.68
N VAL A 98 -7.21 12.89 6.52
CA VAL A 98 -7.81 11.90 7.44
C VAL A 98 -7.20 12.01 8.84
N ILE A 99 -5.91 12.29 8.96
CA ILE A 99 -5.23 12.42 10.24
C ILE A 99 -5.55 13.78 10.90
N CYS A 100 -5.54 14.86 10.12
CA CYS A 100 -5.91 16.20 10.56
C CYS A 100 -7.35 16.28 11.08
N ASP A 101 -8.29 15.56 10.45
CA ASP A 101 -9.68 15.45 10.91
C ASP A 101 -9.79 14.87 12.34
N SER A 102 -8.82 14.05 12.75
CA SER A 102 -8.73 13.52 14.11
C SER A 102 -8.02 14.45 15.12
N GLY A 103 -7.72 15.70 14.72
CA GLY A 103 -7.01 16.68 15.53
C GLY A 103 -5.56 16.31 15.82
N ARG A 104 -4.91 15.62 14.86
CA ARG A 104 -3.54 15.12 14.95
C ARG A 104 -2.68 15.65 13.81
N GLU A 105 -1.40 15.84 14.09
CA GLU A 105 -0.39 16.20 13.09
C GLU A 105 0.30 14.94 12.55
N LEU A 106 0.40 14.84 11.23
CA LEU A 106 1.16 13.77 10.57
C LEU A 106 2.62 14.20 10.37
N ARG A 107 3.58 13.38 10.83
CA ARG A 107 5.00 13.55 10.52
C ARG A 107 5.53 12.35 9.76
N LEU A 108 6.36 12.64 8.76
CA LEU A 108 6.82 11.69 7.74
C LEU A 108 8.35 11.63 7.72
N PRO A 109 9.00 10.91 8.66
CA PRO A 109 10.46 10.89 8.76
C PRO A 109 11.19 10.44 7.50
N PHE A 110 10.56 9.60 6.67
CA PHE A 110 11.15 9.19 5.41
C PHE A 110 11.12 10.27 4.34
N LEU A 111 10.26 11.28 4.46
CA LEU A 111 10.17 12.42 3.53
C LEU A 111 10.85 13.67 4.07
N ASP A 112 11.62 13.54 5.17
CA ASP A 112 12.52 14.58 5.61
C ASP A 112 13.58 14.86 4.54
N ASP A 113 13.94 16.13 4.36
CA ASP A 113 14.81 16.57 3.25
C ASP A 113 16.20 15.93 3.34
N ASP A 114 16.76 15.79 4.54
CA ASP A 114 18.09 15.19 4.73
C ASP A 114 18.07 13.69 4.41
N VAL A 115 17.00 13.01 4.82
CA VAL A 115 16.78 11.58 4.51
C VAL A 115 16.60 11.39 3.01
N ALA A 116 15.75 12.21 2.38
CA ALA A 116 15.49 12.14 0.96
C ALA A 116 16.73 12.47 0.12
N GLU A 117 17.53 13.46 0.53
CA GLU A 117 18.81 13.76 -0.11
C GLU A 117 19.78 12.59 0.03
N TYR A 118 19.95 12.04 1.24
CA TYR A 118 20.84 10.91 1.48
C TYR A 118 20.47 9.72 0.56
N VAL A 119 19.19 9.34 0.53
CA VAL A 119 18.72 8.24 -0.31
C VAL A 119 18.93 8.51 -1.81
N ARG A 120 18.73 9.75 -2.27
CA ARG A 120 18.97 10.12 -3.69
C ARG A 120 20.44 10.01 -4.10
N ARG A 121 21.37 10.17 -3.17
CA ARG A 121 22.81 10.05 -3.41
C ARG A 121 23.29 8.59 -3.40
N CYS A 122 22.54 7.69 -2.79
CA CYS A 122 22.85 6.26 -2.79
C CYS A 122 22.71 5.65 -4.19
N ASP A 123 23.62 4.73 -4.53
CA ASP A 123 23.43 3.86 -5.69
C ASP A 123 22.27 2.90 -5.44
N VAL A 124 21.53 2.58 -6.49
CA VAL A 124 20.36 1.69 -6.40
C VAL A 124 20.73 0.32 -5.84
N GLY A 125 21.91 -0.21 -6.16
CA GLY A 125 22.40 -1.50 -5.64
C GLY A 125 22.67 -1.49 -4.13
N SER A 126 22.83 -0.31 -3.51
CA SER A 126 22.94 -0.19 -2.05
C SER A 126 21.56 -0.19 -1.35
N LEU A 127 20.50 0.19 -2.07
CA LEU A 127 19.14 0.27 -1.53
C LEU A 127 18.43 -1.08 -1.58
N VAL A 128 18.75 -1.93 -2.56
CA VAL A 128 18.09 -3.20 -2.82
C VAL A 128 19.05 -4.33 -3.19
N ASP A 129 18.59 -5.56 -2.99
CA ASP A 129 19.22 -6.73 -3.59
C ASP A 129 18.15 -7.67 -4.16
N PHE A 130 17.83 -7.51 -5.44
CA PHE A 130 16.81 -8.32 -6.08
C PHE A 130 17.29 -9.70 -6.54
N THR A 131 18.54 -10.08 -6.25
CA THR A 131 18.97 -11.49 -6.37
C THR A 131 18.36 -12.33 -5.25
N LEU A 132 18.07 -11.70 -4.10
CA LEU A 132 17.41 -12.35 -2.98
C LEU A 132 15.91 -12.58 -3.25
N PRO A 133 15.31 -13.57 -2.57
CA PRO A 133 13.87 -13.82 -2.64
C PRO A 133 13.04 -12.57 -2.32
N ARG A 134 11.79 -12.58 -2.82
CA ARG A 134 10.81 -11.56 -2.48
C ARG A 134 10.67 -11.46 -0.96
N GLY A 135 10.59 -10.24 -0.45
CA GLY A 135 10.48 -9.97 0.98
C GLY A 135 11.81 -9.77 1.69
N GLN A 136 12.94 -10.05 1.03
CA GLN A 136 14.28 -9.90 1.61
C GLN A 136 15.09 -8.82 0.89
N GLY A 137 14.97 -8.77 -0.44
CA GLY A 137 15.73 -7.83 -1.29
C GLY A 137 15.21 -6.40 -1.33
N GLU A 138 13.92 -6.20 -1.10
CA GLU A 138 13.27 -4.90 -1.08
C GLU A 138 13.63 -4.13 0.20
N LYS A 139 13.89 -2.81 0.11
CA LYS A 139 14.26 -1.94 1.24
C LYS A 139 15.45 -2.45 2.04
N ARG A 140 16.47 -2.97 1.36
CA ARG A 140 17.58 -3.68 2.02
C ARG A 140 18.30 -2.80 3.03
N VAL A 141 18.58 -1.54 2.67
CA VAL A 141 19.18 -0.58 3.62
C VAL A 141 18.36 -0.42 4.89
N LEU A 142 17.04 -0.26 4.78
CA LEU A 142 16.16 -0.15 5.96
C LEU A 142 16.12 -1.44 6.78
N ARG A 143 16.16 -2.60 6.13
CA ARG A 143 16.22 -3.90 6.80
C ARG A 143 17.53 -4.08 7.57
N MET A 144 18.65 -3.66 7.00
CA MET A 144 19.96 -3.69 7.66
C MET A 144 19.95 -2.75 8.87
N THR A 145 19.54 -1.50 8.70
CA THR A 145 19.42 -0.55 9.82
C THR A 145 18.49 -1.07 10.92
N ALA A 146 17.34 -1.66 10.56
CA ALA A 146 16.43 -2.25 11.53
C ALA A 146 17.06 -3.45 12.26
N ALA A 147 17.87 -4.27 11.58
CA ALA A 147 18.61 -5.37 12.20
C ALA A 147 19.63 -4.85 13.22
N ASP A 148 20.38 -3.81 12.87
CA ASP A 148 21.36 -3.17 13.75
C ASP A 148 20.70 -2.57 15.00
N MET A 149 19.45 -2.10 14.87
CA MET A 149 18.62 -1.64 15.99
C MET A 149 17.93 -2.76 16.78
N GLY A 150 18.22 -4.04 16.49
CA GLY A 150 17.63 -5.19 17.18
C GLY A 150 16.19 -5.52 16.79
N LEU A 151 15.65 -4.93 15.71
CA LEU A 151 14.27 -5.14 15.24
C LEU A 151 14.15 -6.38 14.35
N GLY A 152 14.72 -7.51 14.79
CA GLY A 152 14.86 -8.73 13.98
C GLY A 152 13.55 -9.32 13.44
N VAL A 153 12.42 -9.10 14.13
CA VAL A 153 11.10 -9.51 13.64
C VAL A 153 10.69 -8.70 12.41
N SER A 154 10.84 -7.37 12.47
CA SER A 154 10.47 -6.45 11.40
C SER A 154 11.26 -6.70 10.11
N VAL A 155 12.54 -7.07 10.25
CA VAL A 155 13.45 -7.39 9.14
C VAL A 155 12.95 -8.55 8.28
N LYS A 156 12.18 -9.49 8.86
CA LYS A 156 11.64 -10.67 8.16
C LYS A 156 10.28 -10.41 7.50
N LEU A 157 9.65 -9.26 7.77
CA LEU A 157 8.31 -8.98 7.26
C LEU A 157 8.36 -8.48 5.81
N GLU A 158 7.58 -9.12 4.95
CA GLU A 158 7.34 -8.64 3.60
C GLU A 158 6.43 -7.42 3.61
N LYS A 159 6.64 -6.47 2.69
CA LYS A 159 5.73 -5.33 2.52
C LYS A 159 4.33 -5.85 2.18
N ARG A 160 3.35 -5.48 3.00
CA ARG A 160 1.92 -5.63 2.73
C ARG A 160 1.25 -4.27 2.87
N ALA A 161 0.50 -3.85 1.86
CA ALA A 161 -0.27 -2.60 2.00
C ALA A 161 -1.30 -2.76 3.13
N ILE A 162 -1.53 -1.69 3.88
CA ILE A 162 -2.33 -1.70 5.11
C ILE A 162 -3.71 -2.34 4.92
N GLN A 163 -4.34 -2.09 3.77
CA GLN A 163 -5.66 -2.63 3.43
C GLN A 163 -5.69 -4.16 3.26
N PHE A 164 -4.55 -4.74 2.89
CA PHE A 164 -4.38 -6.19 2.77
C PHE A 164 -3.90 -6.79 4.09
N GLY A 165 -2.99 -6.11 4.80
CA GLY A 165 -2.48 -6.53 6.11
C GLY A 165 -3.57 -6.60 7.18
N SER A 166 -4.43 -5.58 7.24
CA SER A 166 -5.59 -5.52 8.15
C SER A 166 -6.78 -6.39 7.73
N ARG A 167 -6.73 -6.99 6.52
CA ARG A 167 -7.85 -7.70 5.88
C ARG A 167 -9.09 -6.84 5.60
N ILE A 168 -9.04 -5.52 5.82
CA ILE A 168 -10.18 -4.62 5.58
C ILE A 168 -10.64 -4.63 4.12
N ALA A 169 -9.72 -4.78 3.16
CA ALA A 169 -10.07 -4.91 1.75
C ALA A 169 -10.95 -6.14 1.49
N LYS A 170 -10.66 -7.27 2.15
CA LYS A 170 -11.47 -8.49 2.03
C LYS A 170 -12.87 -8.28 2.61
N GLN A 171 -12.96 -7.67 3.79
CA GLN A 171 -14.23 -7.42 4.46
C GLN A 171 -15.08 -6.41 3.68
N SER A 172 -14.48 -5.31 3.23
CA SER A 172 -15.14 -4.32 2.37
C SER A 172 -15.63 -4.97 1.07
N ASN A 173 -14.82 -5.79 0.41
CA ASN A 173 -15.23 -6.43 -0.84
C ASN A 173 -16.40 -7.40 -0.65
N VAL A 174 -16.44 -8.14 0.46
CA VAL A 174 -17.57 -9.01 0.79
C VAL A 174 -18.82 -8.18 1.09
N ARG A 175 -18.70 -7.10 1.87
CA ARG A 175 -19.82 -6.21 2.18
C ARG A 175 -20.41 -5.53 0.94
N THR A 176 -19.55 -5.03 0.05
CA THR A 176 -19.99 -4.24 -1.11
C THR A 176 -20.37 -5.09 -2.31
N PHE A 177 -19.63 -6.18 -2.58
CA PHE A 177 -19.81 -6.99 -3.80
C PHE A 177 -20.30 -8.42 -3.52
N GLY A 178 -20.59 -8.76 -2.27
CA GLY A 178 -20.97 -10.11 -1.82
C GLY A 178 -19.83 -11.12 -1.81
N SER A 179 -18.74 -10.89 -2.57
CA SER A 179 -17.56 -11.75 -2.55
C SER A 179 -16.33 -11.06 -3.14
N ASN A 180 -15.16 -11.54 -2.73
CA ASN A 180 -13.87 -11.08 -3.27
C ASN A 180 -13.68 -11.46 -4.76
N ARG A 181 -14.35 -12.53 -5.24
CA ARG A 181 -14.33 -12.95 -6.66
C ARG A 181 -15.09 -11.98 -7.55
N LYS A 182 -16.25 -11.51 -7.10
CA LYS A 182 -17.08 -10.50 -7.79
C LYS A 182 -16.37 -9.15 -7.83
N ALA A 183 -15.77 -8.72 -6.71
CA ALA A 183 -14.98 -7.48 -6.64
C ALA A 183 -13.79 -7.46 -7.63
N ASN A 184 -13.16 -8.60 -7.90
CA ASN A 184 -12.01 -8.72 -8.79
C ASN A 184 -12.37 -9.05 -10.25
N GLY A 185 -13.65 -8.97 -10.64
CA GLY A 185 -14.10 -9.14 -12.03
C GLY A 185 -13.90 -10.54 -12.63
N LYS A 186 -13.79 -11.59 -11.80
CA LYS A 186 -13.71 -13.00 -12.23
C LYS A 186 -14.98 -13.81 -11.95
N GLY A 187 -16.05 -13.16 -11.51
CA GLY A 187 -17.38 -13.77 -11.47
C GLY A 187 -18.22 -13.14 -12.58
N ASP A 188 -18.91 -13.96 -13.38
CA ASP A 188 -19.99 -13.48 -14.24
C ASP A 188 -20.99 -12.71 -13.37
N VAL A 189 -21.17 -11.43 -13.65
CA VAL A 189 -22.17 -10.59 -12.99
C VAL A 189 -23.30 -10.39 -13.98
N SER A 190 -24.46 -10.98 -13.69
CA SER A 190 -25.73 -10.53 -14.26
C SER A 190 -26.03 -9.12 -13.76
N LEU A 191 -26.21 -8.18 -14.69
CA LEU A 191 -26.61 -6.80 -14.41
C LEU A 191 -28.06 -6.79 -13.89
N ALA A 192 -28.25 -6.84 -12.57
CA ALA A 192 -29.55 -6.53 -11.98
C ALA A 192 -29.47 -5.70 -10.69
N ALA A 193 -28.29 -5.49 -10.11
CA ALA A 193 -28.16 -4.88 -8.77
C ALA A 193 -27.46 -3.50 -8.74
N ALA A 194 -27.35 -2.80 -9.88
CA ALA A 194 -26.60 -1.54 -9.98
C ALA A 194 -27.42 -0.37 -10.56
N SER A 195 -28.74 -0.34 -10.34
CA SER A 195 -29.64 0.72 -10.85
C SER A 195 -29.98 1.82 -9.84
N SER A 196 -29.33 1.90 -8.68
CA SER A 196 -29.56 2.99 -7.70
C SER A 196 -28.29 3.74 -7.33
N ALA A 197 -27.62 4.36 -8.32
CA ALA A 197 -26.68 5.46 -8.06
C ALA A 197 -26.49 6.33 -9.32
N GLY A 198 -26.96 7.58 -9.22
CA GLY A 198 -26.57 8.78 -9.96
C GLY A 198 -26.05 8.65 -11.40
N LYS A 199 -26.85 9.13 -12.36
CA LYS A 199 -26.37 9.53 -13.69
C LYS A 199 -25.32 10.64 -13.52
N GLY A 200 -24.08 10.33 -13.87
CA GLY A 200 -23.00 11.29 -14.11
C GLY A 200 -22.40 11.01 -15.47
N GLU A 201 -22.43 12.02 -16.35
CA GLU A 201 -22.03 11.94 -17.75
C GLU A 201 -20.50 11.76 -17.88
N GLY A 202 -20.09 10.78 -18.69
CA GLY A 202 -18.67 10.46 -18.94
C GLY A 202 -18.41 9.09 -19.59
N GLY A 203 -19.40 8.53 -20.28
CA GLY A 203 -19.43 7.13 -20.72
C GLY A 203 -18.84 6.83 -22.10
N GLY A 204 -18.05 7.71 -22.72
CA GLY A 204 -17.57 7.52 -24.10
C GLY A 204 -16.25 6.74 -24.23
N GLU A 205 -15.34 6.84 -23.26
CA GLU A 205 -13.95 6.39 -23.49
C GLU A 205 -13.68 4.93 -23.08
N TRP A 206 -14.61 4.30 -22.37
CA TRP A 206 -14.40 2.96 -21.80
C TRP A 206 -14.86 1.81 -22.71
N GLU A 207 -15.80 2.06 -23.62
CA GLU A 207 -16.29 1.04 -24.57
C GLU A 207 -15.26 0.71 -25.65
N GLY A 208 -14.61 1.71 -26.24
CA GLY A 208 -13.58 1.50 -27.27
C GLY A 208 -12.36 0.68 -26.79
N LYS A 209 -12.02 0.76 -25.49
CA LYS A 209 -10.96 -0.06 -24.88
C LYS A 209 -11.38 -1.52 -24.68
N LYS A 210 -12.67 -1.81 -24.47
CA LYS A 210 -13.20 -3.18 -24.35
C LYS A 210 -13.22 -3.89 -25.69
N GLU A 211 -13.56 -3.18 -26.76
CA GLU A 211 -13.66 -3.74 -28.11
C GLU A 211 -12.28 -4.12 -28.67
N LYS A 212 -11.29 -3.21 -28.57
CA LYS A 212 -9.88 -3.50 -28.94
C LYS A 212 -9.27 -4.68 -28.17
N LYS A 213 -9.70 -4.90 -26.91
CA LYS A 213 -9.23 -6.03 -26.09
C LYS A 213 -9.89 -7.35 -26.48
N LYS A 214 -11.15 -7.33 -26.92
CA LYS A 214 -11.84 -8.52 -27.49
C LYS A 214 -11.22 -8.93 -28.82
N GLU A 215 -10.89 -7.96 -29.67
CA GLU A 215 -10.26 -8.19 -30.97
C GLU A 215 -8.87 -8.83 -30.85
N LYS A 216 -7.98 -8.24 -30.02
CA LYS A 216 -6.66 -8.82 -29.74
C LYS A 216 -6.74 -10.22 -29.14
N LYS A 217 -7.80 -10.53 -28.38
CA LYS A 217 -8.00 -11.87 -27.79
C LYS A 217 -8.51 -12.89 -28.81
N LYS A 218 -9.34 -12.48 -29.78
CA LYS A 218 -9.76 -13.32 -30.92
C LYS A 218 -8.58 -13.63 -31.85
N GLU A 219 -7.75 -12.63 -32.16
CA GLU A 219 -6.58 -12.81 -33.03
C GLU A 219 -5.54 -13.76 -32.42
N LYS A 220 -5.28 -13.63 -31.10
CA LYS A 220 -4.38 -14.54 -30.37
C LYS A 220 -4.91 -15.97 -30.27
N LYS A 221 -6.24 -16.16 -30.30
CA LYS A 221 -6.88 -17.49 -30.27
C LYS A 221 -6.85 -18.14 -31.67
N LYS A 222 -6.97 -17.34 -32.74
CA LYS A 222 -6.90 -17.83 -34.13
C LYS A 222 -5.47 -18.30 -34.49
N LYS A 223 -4.43 -17.56 -34.08
CA LYS A 223 -3.02 -17.97 -34.25
C LYS A 223 -2.64 -19.24 -33.47
N LYS A 224 -3.36 -19.58 -32.39
CA LYS A 224 -3.07 -20.76 -31.57
C LYS A 224 -3.75 -22.04 -32.07
N ASN A 225 -4.78 -21.91 -32.91
CA ASN A 225 -5.58 -23.03 -33.42
C ASN A 225 -5.33 -23.34 -34.90
N GLY A 226 -4.45 -22.61 -35.59
CA GLY A 226 -4.17 -22.79 -37.03
C GLY A 226 -2.77 -23.31 -37.35
N GLY A 227 -2.08 -23.93 -36.40
CA GLY A 227 -0.69 -24.39 -36.56
C GLY A 227 -0.55 -25.91 -36.44
N GLY A 228 -1.33 -26.66 -37.20
CA GLY A 228 -1.23 -28.12 -37.22
C GLY A 228 -2.05 -28.71 -38.36
N GLU A 229 -1.53 -28.63 -39.59
CA GLU A 229 -1.86 -29.49 -40.73
C GLU A 229 -1.04 -29.06 -41.95
N GLU A 230 0.18 -29.60 -42.12
CA GLU A 230 0.92 -29.84 -43.38
C GLU A 230 2.07 -30.77 -42.97
N GLY A 231 2.38 -31.94 -43.53
CA GLY A 231 1.85 -32.77 -44.61
C GLY A 231 2.83 -33.96 -44.68
N GLY A 232 2.31 -35.18 -44.85
CA GLY A 232 3.14 -36.36 -45.13
C GLY A 232 3.23 -36.65 -46.62
N VAL A 233 4.27 -37.44 -46.97
CA VAL A 233 4.44 -38.33 -48.14
C VAL A 233 5.32 -37.86 -49.31
N ALA A 234 6.14 -38.83 -49.76
CA ALA A 234 7.05 -38.95 -50.93
C ALA A 234 8.46 -38.37 -50.71
N GLU A 235 9.57 -39.10 -50.92
CA GLU A 235 9.87 -40.36 -51.61
C GLU A 235 11.05 -41.06 -50.90
#